data_AF-A0A2E7QA45-F1
#
_entry.id   AF-A0A2E7QA45-F1
#
_cell.length_a   1.000
_cell.length_b   1.000
_cell.length_c   1.000
_cell.angle_alpha   90.00
_cell.angle_beta   90.00
_cell.angle_gamma   90.00
#
_symmetry.space_group_name_H-M   'P 1'
#
loop_
_entity.id
_entity.type
_entity.pdbx_description
1 polymer ?
#
loop_
_entity_poly.entity_id
_entity_poly.type
_entity_poly.pdbx_seq_one_letter_code
_entity_poly.pdbx_strand_id
1 'polypeptide(L)'
;MFLSSSSKAIDSELDITDAVTGSGEDSGVPNAEMLIAFTESANRLDDDLPAIREALVNEIGEEGMVDAAITVSIFRSLNIAADSSGIRVDDDWVDSAAELANQSYANEFSTAKNSPAVKTL
;
A
#
# COMPACT_ATOMS: atom_id res chain seq x y z
N MET A 1 5.41 -7.76 -4.13
CA MET A 1 4.12 -8.24 -4.66
C MET A 1 4.09 -9.76 -4.56
N PHE A 2 3.78 -10.31 -3.37
CA PHE A 2 3.73 -11.76 -3.12
C PHE A 2 2.35 -12.24 -2.63
N LEU A 3 1.40 -11.32 -2.45
CA LEU A 3 0.10 -11.63 -1.84
C LEU A 3 -0.73 -12.58 -2.72
N SER A 4 -0.85 -12.33 -4.02
CA SER A 4 -1.63 -13.19 -4.93
C SER A 4 -1.06 -14.61 -5.04
N SER A 5 0.27 -14.76 -5.05
CA SER A 5 0.90 -16.09 -5.05
C SER A 5 0.79 -16.81 -3.73
N SER A 6 0.85 -16.10 -2.59
CA SER A 6 0.54 -16.68 -1.29
C SER A 6 -0.90 -17.16 -1.21
N SER A 7 -1.88 -16.35 -1.63
CA SER A 7 -3.30 -16.71 -1.64
C SER A 7 -3.57 -17.93 -2.52
N LYS A 8 -2.97 -17.99 -3.73
CA LYS A 8 -3.07 -19.16 -4.62
C LYS A 8 -2.45 -20.43 -4.01
N ALA A 9 -1.38 -20.30 -3.23
CA ALA A 9 -0.74 -21.44 -2.58
C ALA A 9 -1.59 -22.06 -1.45
N ILE A 10 -2.50 -21.28 -0.86
CA ILE A 10 -3.38 -21.72 0.23
C ILE A 10 -4.85 -21.88 -0.20
N ASP A 11 -5.14 -21.79 -1.50
CA ASP A 11 -6.50 -21.84 -2.06
C ASP A 11 -7.46 -20.85 -1.39
N SER A 12 -6.96 -19.63 -1.13
CA SER A 12 -7.77 -18.53 -0.61
C SER A 12 -8.00 -17.48 -1.69
N GLU A 13 -9.20 -16.92 -1.74
CA GLU A 13 -9.42 -15.67 -2.46
C GLU A 13 -8.71 -14.52 -1.71
N LEU A 14 -8.15 -13.58 -2.47
CA LEU A 14 -7.51 -12.40 -1.91
C LEU A 14 -8.59 -11.33 -1.70
N ASP A 15 -8.92 -11.06 -0.44
CA ASP A 15 -9.72 -9.88 -0.08
C ASP A 15 -8.79 -8.69 0.13
N ILE A 16 -8.98 -7.64 -0.67
CA ILE A 16 -8.21 -6.39 -0.57
C ILE A 16 -9.06 -5.22 -0.10
N THR A 17 -10.31 -5.46 0.33
CA THR A 17 -11.28 -4.40 0.63
C THR A 17 -10.71 -3.39 1.63
N ASP A 18 -10.12 -3.87 2.73
CA ASP A 18 -9.52 -3.01 3.76
C ASP A 18 -8.31 -2.23 3.26
N ALA A 19 -7.49 -2.85 2.40
CA ALA A 19 -6.37 -2.16 1.79
C ALA A 19 -6.81 -1.03 0.85
N VAL A 20 -7.96 -1.17 0.19
CA VAL A 20 -8.54 -0.14 -0.70
C VAL A 20 -9.21 0.98 0.10
N THR A 21 -9.86 0.65 1.22
CA THR A 21 -10.55 1.64 2.07
C THR A 21 -9.61 2.32 3.07
N GLY A 22 -8.38 1.80 3.24
CA GLY A 22 -7.43 2.30 4.25
C GLY A 22 -7.81 1.87 5.66
N SER A 23 -8.36 0.67 5.82
CA SER A 23 -8.75 0.07 7.09
C SER A 23 -7.67 -0.89 7.59
N GLY A 24 -7.45 -0.88 8.91
CA GLY A 24 -6.63 -1.85 9.62
C GLY A 24 -7.43 -2.99 10.25
N GLU A 25 -8.76 -3.01 10.05
CA GLU A 25 -9.66 -4.07 10.48
C GLU A 25 -9.16 -5.43 9.97
N ASP A 26 -9.25 -6.46 10.82
CA ASP A 26 -8.80 -7.84 10.56
C ASP A 26 -7.33 -8.05 10.11
N SER A 27 -6.49 -7.01 10.11
CA SER A 27 -5.07 -7.11 9.75
C SER A 27 -4.23 -7.94 10.75
N GLY A 28 -4.72 -8.09 11.98
CA GLY A 28 -3.96 -8.68 13.09
C GLY A 28 -2.76 -7.85 13.56
N VAL A 29 -2.56 -6.65 12.99
CA VAL A 29 -1.47 -5.75 13.35
C VAL A 29 -1.90 -4.86 14.52
N PRO A 30 -1.16 -4.83 15.63
CA PRO A 30 -1.43 -3.89 16.71
C PRO A 30 -1.36 -2.43 16.22
N ASN A 31 -2.31 -1.60 16.63
CA ASN A 31 -2.38 -0.18 16.29
C ASN A 31 -2.48 0.11 14.78
N ALA A 32 -3.02 -0.84 14.00
CA ALA A 32 -3.12 -0.75 12.53
C ALA A 32 -3.73 0.57 12.05
N GLU A 33 -4.87 0.99 12.60
CA GLU A 33 -5.54 2.25 12.24
C GLU A 33 -4.62 3.47 12.40
N MET A 34 -3.88 3.55 13.51
CA MET A 34 -2.99 4.68 13.78
C MET A 34 -1.77 4.67 12.86
N LEU A 35 -1.25 3.48 12.55
CA LEU A 35 -0.15 3.30 11.59
C LEU A 35 -0.59 3.67 10.17
N ILE A 36 -1.81 3.31 9.77
CA ILE A 36 -2.38 3.67 8.46
C ILE A 36 -2.60 5.19 8.40
N ALA A 37 -3.24 5.78 9.40
CA ALA A 37 -3.44 7.24 9.46
C ALA A 37 -2.11 8.00 9.37
N PHE A 38 -1.08 7.54 10.09
CA PHE A 38 0.26 8.12 9.99
C PHE A 38 0.86 7.95 8.59
N THR A 39 0.72 6.77 7.98
CA THR A 39 1.23 6.48 6.63
C THR A 39 0.57 7.37 5.57
N GLU A 40 -0.74 7.54 5.63
CA GLU A 40 -1.51 8.38 4.71
C GLU A 40 -1.10 9.84 4.83
N SER A 41 -1.17 10.39 6.05
CA SER A 41 -0.82 11.79 6.34
C SER A 41 0.65 12.10 5.99
N ALA A 42 1.57 11.17 6.26
CA ALA A 42 2.99 11.34 5.93
C ALA A 42 3.28 11.30 4.42
N ASN A 43 2.54 10.49 3.64
CA ASN A 43 2.69 10.44 2.19
C ASN A 43 2.10 11.66 1.50
N ARG A 44 0.93 12.13 1.96
CA ARG A 44 0.20 13.28 1.41
C ARG A 44 0.74 14.62 1.92
N LEU A 45 1.48 14.60 3.03
CA LEU A 45 1.93 15.79 3.75
C LEU A 45 0.75 16.63 4.24
N ASP A 46 -0.23 15.96 4.81
CA ASP A 46 -1.43 16.61 5.34
C ASP A 46 -1.09 17.48 6.57
N ASP A 47 -1.89 18.52 6.80
CA ASP A 47 -1.66 19.50 7.89
C ASP A 47 -1.77 18.87 9.30
N ASP A 48 -2.41 17.71 9.41
CA ASP A 48 -2.61 16.96 10.66
C ASP A 48 -1.45 16.05 11.04
N LEU A 49 -0.44 15.89 10.16
CA LEU A 49 0.71 15.02 10.39
C LEU A 49 1.41 15.26 11.75
N PRO A 50 1.61 16.51 12.23
CA PRO A 50 2.20 16.72 13.55
C PRO A 50 1.38 16.10 14.69
N ALA A 51 0.04 16.20 14.62
CA ALA A 51 -0.86 15.68 15.64
C ALA A 51 -0.90 14.15 15.61
N ILE A 52 -0.96 13.54 14.43
CA ILE A 52 -0.92 12.08 14.28
C ILE A 52 0.41 11.51 14.77
N ARG A 53 1.52 12.18 14.46
CA ARG A 53 2.84 11.78 14.94
C ARG A 53 2.91 11.79 16.47
N GLU A 54 2.41 12.85 17.11
CA GLU A 54 2.38 12.94 18.57
C GLU A 54 1.53 11.82 19.19
N ALA A 55 0.35 11.55 18.61
CA ALA A 55 -0.50 10.43 19.04
C ALA A 55 0.22 9.08 18.93
N LEU A 56 0.92 8.85 17.81
CA LEU A 56 1.67 7.62 17.59
C LEU A 56 2.85 7.46 18.56
N VAL A 57 3.59 8.54 18.85
CA VAL A 57 4.65 8.51 19.89
C VAL A 57 4.06 8.14 21.25
N ASN A 58 2.89 8.65 21.61
CA ASN A 58 2.25 8.34 22.89
C ASN A 58 1.81 6.87 22.98
N GLU A 59 1.43 6.25 21.86
CA GLU A 59 0.94 4.87 21.81
C GLU A 59 2.07 3.84 21.73
N ILE A 60 3.05 4.05 20.85
CA ILE A 60 4.11 3.05 20.56
C ILE A 60 5.53 3.50 20.91
N GLY A 61 5.67 4.69 21.52
CA GLY A 61 6.95 5.27 21.90
C GLY A 61 7.70 5.92 20.72
N GLU A 62 8.76 6.67 21.06
CA GLU A 62 9.58 7.36 20.06
C GLU A 62 10.26 6.39 19.09
N GLU A 63 10.85 5.30 19.60
CA GLU A 63 11.52 4.29 18.76
C GLU A 63 10.53 3.65 17.78
N GLY A 64 9.35 3.25 18.25
CA GLY A 64 8.31 2.67 17.40
C GLY A 64 7.82 3.65 16.32
N MET A 65 7.66 4.94 16.66
CA MET A 65 7.30 5.96 15.68
C MET A 65 8.41 6.16 14.64
N VAL A 66 9.68 6.13 15.04
CA VAL A 66 10.82 6.21 14.11
C VAL A 66 10.83 5.01 13.16
N ASP A 67 10.59 3.79 13.66
CA ASP A 67 10.50 2.59 12.83
C ASP A 67 9.34 2.66 11.82
N ALA A 68 8.18 3.19 12.25
CA ALA A 68 7.06 3.46 11.36
C ALA A 68 7.45 4.47 10.26
N ALA A 69 8.09 5.59 10.64
CA ALA A 69 8.53 6.62 9.70
C ALA A 69 9.57 6.10 8.69
N ILE A 70 10.49 5.26 9.12
CA ILE A 70 11.46 4.58 8.25
C ILE A 70 10.73 3.69 7.25
N THR A 71 9.79 2.89 7.71
CA THR A 71 8.99 1.99 6.85
C THR A 71 8.25 2.78 5.77
N VAL A 72 7.51 3.82 6.16
CA VAL A 72 6.80 4.72 5.23
C VAL A 72 7.76 5.31 4.20
N SER A 73 8.92 5.81 4.66
CA SER A 73 9.91 6.45 3.79
C SER A 73 10.53 5.50 2.76
N ILE A 74 10.80 4.25 3.17
CA ILE A 74 11.34 3.21 2.26
C ILE A 74 10.31 2.91 1.17
N PHE A 75 9.07 2.60 1.51
CA PHE A 75 8.05 2.25 0.53
C PHE A 75 7.72 3.41 -0.42
N ARG A 76 7.67 4.65 0.09
CA ARG A 76 7.53 5.84 -0.75
C ARG A 76 8.69 5.97 -1.75
N SER A 77 9.92 5.76 -1.30
CA SER A 77 11.11 5.86 -2.15
C SER A 77 11.13 4.78 -3.23
N LEU A 78 10.71 3.56 -2.89
CA LEU A 78 10.58 2.45 -3.83
C LEU A 78 9.52 2.76 -4.91
N ASN A 79 8.36 3.28 -4.52
CA ASN A 79 7.31 3.67 -5.47
C ASN A 79 7.81 4.75 -6.44
N ILE A 80 8.45 5.80 -5.93
CA ILE A 80 9.03 6.86 -6.77
C ILE A 80 10.06 6.29 -7.75
N ALA A 81 10.95 5.39 -7.29
CA ALA A 81 11.96 4.78 -8.14
C ALA A 81 11.34 3.88 -9.23
N ALA A 82 10.34 3.07 -8.87
CA ALA A 82 9.61 2.22 -9.81
C ALA A 82 8.91 3.08 -10.88
N ASP A 83 8.17 4.10 -10.46
CA ASP A 83 7.45 5.01 -11.36
C ASP A 83 8.39 5.79 -12.28
N SER A 84 9.52 6.27 -11.73
CA SER A 84 10.49 7.07 -12.49
C SER A 84 11.30 6.24 -13.49
N SER A 85 11.53 4.96 -13.19
CA SER A 85 12.28 4.06 -14.07
C SER A 85 11.42 3.37 -15.12
N GLY A 86 10.10 3.31 -14.90
CA GLY A 86 9.20 2.50 -15.73
C GLY A 86 9.53 1.01 -15.65
N ILE A 87 9.97 0.55 -14.47
CA ILE A 87 10.28 -0.87 -14.25
C ILE A 87 9.08 -1.72 -14.66
N ARG A 88 9.33 -2.73 -15.50
CA ARG A 88 8.25 -3.60 -16.00
C ARG A 88 7.83 -4.59 -14.92
N VAL A 89 6.55 -4.93 -14.93
CA VAL A 89 6.05 -6.11 -14.23
C VAL A 89 6.59 -7.34 -14.95
N ASP A 90 7.13 -8.29 -14.18
CA ASP A 90 7.59 -9.58 -14.71
C ASP A 90 6.45 -10.33 -15.40
N ASP A 91 6.74 -11.02 -16.51
CA ASP A 91 5.73 -11.65 -17.38
C ASP A 91 4.77 -12.58 -16.62
N ASP A 92 5.30 -13.33 -15.64
CA ASP A 92 4.53 -14.27 -14.80
C ASP A 92 3.47 -13.58 -13.90
N TRP A 93 3.54 -12.26 -13.74
CA TRP A 93 2.72 -11.49 -12.81
C TRP A 93 1.78 -10.50 -13.49
N VAL A 94 1.86 -10.37 -14.82
CA VAL A 94 1.08 -9.38 -15.58
C VAL A 94 -0.42 -9.52 -15.35
N ASP A 95 -0.97 -10.74 -15.41
CA ASP A 95 -2.41 -10.96 -15.22
C ASP A 95 -2.84 -10.66 -13.76
N SER A 96 -2.04 -11.05 -12.76
CA SER A 96 -2.31 -10.72 -11.35
C SER A 96 -2.24 -9.21 -11.08
N ALA A 97 -1.28 -8.52 -11.70
CA ALA A 97 -1.17 -7.07 -11.59
C ALA A 97 -2.36 -6.35 -12.24
N ALA A 98 -2.82 -6.84 -13.39
CA ALA A 98 -4.01 -6.32 -14.05
C ALA A 98 -5.29 -6.52 -13.22
N GLU A 99 -5.45 -7.68 -12.60
CA GLU A 99 -6.58 -7.97 -11.71
C GLU A 99 -6.57 -7.09 -10.45
N LEU A 100 -5.42 -6.99 -9.78
CA LEU A 100 -5.26 -6.09 -8.63
C LEU A 100 -5.52 -4.63 -9.00
N ALA A 101 -5.11 -4.19 -10.19
CA ALA A 101 -5.40 -2.84 -10.66
C ALA A 101 -6.90 -2.58 -10.85
N ASN A 102 -7.67 -3.57 -11.30
CA ASN A 102 -9.13 -3.48 -11.35
C ASN A 102 -9.76 -3.43 -9.95
N GLN A 103 -9.36 -4.34 -9.07
CA GLN A 103 -9.96 -4.45 -7.73
C GLN A 103 -9.66 -3.22 -6.86
N SER A 104 -8.49 -2.60 -7.03
CA SER A 104 -8.06 -1.41 -6.29
C SER A 104 -8.44 -0.08 -6.94
N TYR A 105 -9.10 -0.10 -8.10
CA TYR A 105 -9.37 1.07 -8.93
C TYR A 105 -8.10 1.81 -9.40
N ALA A 106 -6.93 1.20 -9.27
CA ALA A 106 -5.68 1.79 -9.73
C ALA A 106 -5.65 2.03 -11.25
N ASN A 107 -6.47 1.27 -11.99
CA ASN A 107 -6.70 1.45 -13.43
C ASN A 107 -7.42 2.76 -13.79
N GLU A 108 -8.05 3.46 -12.83
CA GLU A 108 -8.74 4.73 -13.06
C GLU A 108 -7.80 5.94 -13.08
N PHE A 109 -6.58 5.81 -12.56
CA PHE A 109 -5.62 6.91 -12.56
C PHE A 109 -5.01 7.13 -13.94
N SER A 110 -4.72 8.39 -14.27
CA SER A 110 -4.14 8.78 -15.57
C SER A 110 -2.79 8.12 -15.89
N THR A 111 -2.09 7.62 -14.88
CA THR A 111 -0.82 6.89 -14.98
C THR A 111 -0.99 5.43 -15.38
N ALA A 112 -2.21 4.85 -15.29
CA ALA A 112 -2.49 3.46 -15.66
C ALA A 112 -2.11 3.13 -17.12
N LYS A 113 -2.07 4.13 -18.01
CA LYS A 113 -1.59 4.01 -19.40
C LYS A 113 -0.13 3.53 -19.51
N ASN A 114 0.66 3.67 -18.43
CA ASN A 114 2.06 3.24 -18.36
C ASN A 114 2.19 1.79 -17.84
N SER A 115 1.09 1.17 -17.42
CA SER A 115 1.04 -0.17 -16.83
C SER A 115 0.58 -1.22 -17.85
N PRO A 116 0.75 -2.53 -17.58
CA PRO A 116 0.21 -3.59 -18.43
C PRO A 116 -1.29 -3.39 -18.69
N ALA A 117 -1.74 -3.71 -19.90
CA ALA A 117 -3.12 -3.50 -20.31
C ALA A 117 -4.06 -4.35 -19.45
N VAL A 118 -4.86 -3.67 -18.62
CA VAL A 118 -5.95 -4.29 -17.87
C VAL A 118 -6.98 -4.78 -18.89
N LYS A 119 -7.20 -6.10 -18.95
CA LYS A 119 -8.25 -6.67 -19.80
C LYS A 119 -9.61 -6.28 -19.18
N THR A 120 -10.38 -5.43 -19.87
CA THR A 120 -11.80 -5.26 -19.56
C THR A 120 -12.52 -6.59 -19.84
N LEU A 121 -13.20 -7.11 -18.83
CA LEU A 121 -14.13 -8.25 -18.95
C LEU A 121 -15.32 -7.87 -19.83
#